data_AF-A0A0U1E612-F1
#
_entry.id   AF-A0A0U1E612-F1
#
_cell.length_a   1.000
_cell.length_b   1.000
_cell.length_c   1.000
_cell.angle_alpha   90.00
_cell.angle_beta   90.00
_cell.angle_gamma   90.00
#
_symmetry.space_group_name_H-M   'P 1'
#
loop_
_entity.id
_entity.type
_entity.pdbx_description
1 polymer ?
#
loop_
_entity_poly.entity_id
_entity_poly.type
_entity_poly.pdbx_seq_one_letter_code
_entity_poly.pdbx_strand_id
1 'polypeptide(L)' 'MLNPPLNQLTAKINSKYLIATTAAKRARELDEKHETALIENYHSAKPVGRALEEIADGKIEPVIPEEYLG' A
#
# COMPACT_ATOMS: atom_id res chain seq x y z
N MET A 1 15.72 5.56 -3.22
CA MET A 1 14.79 6.49 -2.53
C MET A 1 13.41 5.87 -2.54
N LEU A 2 12.55 6.16 -1.55
CA LEU A 2 11.18 5.64 -1.52
C LEU A 2 10.41 6.23 -2.72
N ASN A 3 9.89 5.39 -3.60
CA ASN A 3 9.01 5.78 -4.68
C ASN A 3 7.75 4.91 -4.55
N PRO A 4 6.56 5.49 -4.34
CA PRO A 4 6.24 6.92 -4.23
C PRO A 4 6.80 7.61 -2.97
N PRO A 5 6.93 8.96 -2.97
CA PRO A 5 7.40 9.71 -1.81
C PRO A 5 6.36 9.72 -0.67
N LEU A 6 6.83 9.90 0.57
CA LEU A 6 6.00 9.76 1.77
C LEU A 6 4.79 10.72 1.79
N ASN A 7 4.93 11.94 1.28
CA ASN A 7 3.84 12.91 1.23
C ASN A 7 2.64 12.41 0.41
N GLN A 8 2.88 11.71 -0.71
CA GLN A 8 1.83 11.13 -1.54
C GLN A 8 1.10 10.00 -0.81
N LEU A 9 1.84 9.18 -0.06
CA LEU A 9 1.27 8.14 0.77
C LEU A 9 0.43 8.73 1.92
N THR A 10 0.93 9.76 2.60
CA THR A 10 0.22 10.39 3.72
C THR A 10 -1.03 11.18 3.31
N ALA A 11 -1.14 11.56 2.02
CA ALA A 11 -2.35 12.14 1.47
C ALA A 11 -3.49 11.10 1.31
N LYS A 12 -3.16 9.80 1.29
CA LYS A 12 -4.12 8.69 1.22
C LYS A 12 -4.37 8.07 2.59
N ILE A 13 -3.29 7.81 3.34
CA ILE A 13 -3.34 7.23 4.68
C ILE A 13 -2.57 8.16 5.64
N ASN A 14 -3.28 8.88 6.50
CA ASN A 14 -2.69 9.90 7.37
C ASN A 14 -1.76 9.38 8.49
N SER A 15 -1.60 8.05 8.62
CA SER A 15 -0.72 7.42 9.60
C SER A 15 0.42 6.65 8.94
N LYS A 16 1.67 7.04 9.27
CA LYS A 16 2.89 6.39 8.78
C LYS A 16 2.98 4.91 9.20
N TYR A 17 2.48 4.60 10.40
CA TYR A 17 2.43 3.22 10.89
C TYR A 17 1.43 2.39 10.10
N LEU A 18 0.25 2.95 9.79
CA LEU A 18 -0.74 2.27 8.95
C LEU A 18 -0.21 2.08 7.53
N ILE A 19 0.49 3.05 6.94
CA ILE A 19 1.15 2.89 5.64
C ILE A 19 2.11 1.69 5.68
N ALA A 20 2.98 1.63 6.69
CA ALA A 20 3.98 0.58 6.81
C ALA A 20 3.35 -0.82 6.97
N THR A 21 2.38 -0.98 7.86
CA THR A 21 1.71 -2.27 8.10
C THR A 21 0.83 -2.69 6.92
N THR A 22 0.11 -1.75 6.30
CA THR A 22 -0.71 -2.00 5.11
C THR A 22 0.15 -2.43 3.93
N ALA A 23 1.24 -1.69 3.66
CA ALA A 23 2.18 -2.04 2.59
C ALA A 23 2.83 -3.40 2.84
N ALA A 24 3.22 -3.72 4.08
CA ALA A 24 3.80 -5.02 4.42
C ALA A 24 2.83 -6.19 4.21
N LYS A 25 1.56 -6.03 4.61
CA LYS A 25 0.52 -7.05 4.38
C LYS A 25 0.27 -7.25 2.89
N ARG A 26 0.10 -6.15 2.14
CA ARG A 26 -0.15 -6.20 0.71
C ARG A 26 1.04 -6.73 -0.08
N ALA A 27 2.25 -6.41 0.33
CA ALA A 27 3.47 -6.93 -0.29
C ALA A 27 3.54 -8.46 -0.22
N ARG A 28 3.12 -9.08 0.89
CA ARG A 28 3.05 -10.55 0.99
C ARG A 28 2.05 -11.14 0.02
N GLU A 29 0.88 -10.53 -0.11
CA GLU A 29 -0.13 -10.97 -1.07
C GLU A 29 0.37 -10.89 -2.51
N LEU A 30 1.03 -9.79 -2.89
CA LEU A 30 1.64 -9.63 -4.22
C LEU A 30 2.77 -10.63 -4.48
N ASP A 31 3.53 -11.01 -3.45
CA ASP A 31 4.61 -11.98 -3.53
C ASP A 31 4.07 -13.42 -3.70
N GLU A 32 2.97 -13.75 -3.02
CA GLU A 32 2.31 -15.05 -3.13
C GLU A 32 1.42 -15.18 -4.38
N LYS A 33 0.73 -14.11 -4.77
CA LYS A 33 -0.32 -14.08 -5.79
C LYS A 33 -0.17 -12.84 -6.67
N HIS A 34 0.76 -12.92 -7.62
CA HIS A 34 1.13 -11.83 -8.50
C HIS A 34 -0.05 -11.32 -9.34
N GLU A 35 -1.02 -12.19 -9.65
CA GLU A 35 -2.24 -11.89 -10.38
C GLU A 35 -3.21 -10.97 -9.63
N THR A 36 -3.01 -10.76 -8.33
CA THR A 36 -3.84 -9.85 -7.52
C THR A 36 -3.45 -8.38 -7.69
N ALA A 37 -2.42 -8.08 -8.48
CA ALA A 37 -1.98 -6.73 -8.82
C ALA A 37 -3.16 -5.81 -9.22
N LEU A 38 -3.23 -4.62 -8.62
CA LEU A 38 -4.36 -3.68 -8.81
C LEU A 38 -4.03 -2.51 -9.74
N ILE A 39 -2.77 -2.38 -10.15
CA ILE A 39 -2.35 -1.40 -11.15
C ILE A 39 -1.54 -2.10 -12.24
N GLU A 40 -1.62 -1.58 -13.47
CA GLU A 40 -1.02 -2.23 -14.64
C GLU A 40 0.50 -2.08 -14.68
N ASN A 41 1.02 -0.92 -14.25
CA ASN A 41 2.41 -0.55 -14.42
C ASN A 41 3.04 -0.20 -13.08
N TYR A 42 3.93 -1.06 -12.62
CA TYR A 42 4.73 -0.81 -11.43
C TYR A 42 6.11 -0.27 -11.80
N HIS A 43 6.55 0.77 -11.09
CA HIS A 43 7.93 1.23 -11.15
C HIS A 43 8.84 0.31 -10.31
N SER A 44 8.36 -0.19 -9.18
CA SER A 44 9.12 -1.08 -8.29
C SER A 44 9.06 -2.53 -8.74
N ALA A 45 10.24 -3.16 -8.79
CA ALA A 45 10.35 -4.62 -8.91
C ALA A 45 10.03 -5.35 -7.60
N LYS A 46 10.23 -4.71 -6.44
CA LYS A 46 10.02 -5.33 -5.12
C LYS A 46 8.54 -5.24 -4.70
N PRO A 47 7.97 -6.29 -4.09
CA PRO A 47 6.56 -6.30 -3.67
C PRO A 47 6.17 -5.15 -2.75
N VAL A 48 7.05 -4.75 -1.82
CA VAL A 48 6.80 -3.61 -0.92
C VAL A 48 6.66 -2.30 -1.68
N GLY A 49 7.49 -2.05 -2.69
CA GLY A 49 7.34 -0.85 -3.49
C GLY A 49 6.06 -0.87 -4.33
N ARG A 50 5.70 -2.04 -4.87
CA ARG A 50 4.43 -2.22 -5.61
C ARG A 50 3.21 -1.94 -4.73
N ALA A 51 3.22 -2.42 -3.50
CA ALA A 51 2.17 -2.13 -2.52
C ALA A 51 2.08 -0.64 -2.18
N LEU A 52 3.21 0.06 -2.07
CA LEU A 52 3.22 1.52 -1.85
C LEU A 52 2.66 2.29 -3.05
N GLU A 53 2.92 1.81 -4.27
CA GLU A 53 2.34 2.39 -5.50
C GLU A 53 0.81 2.22 -5.54
N GLU A 54 0.28 1.05 -5.17
CA GLU A 54 -1.16 0.83 -5.06
C GLU A 54 -1.82 1.69 -3.97
N ILE A 55 -1.15 1.88 -2.83
CA ILE A 55 -1.61 2.82 -1.79
C ILE A 55 -1.67 4.24 -2.35
N ALA A 56 -0.63 4.67 -3.05
CA ALA A 56 -0.57 6.02 -3.61
C ALA A 56 -1.62 6.26 -4.72
N ASP A 57 -1.99 5.22 -5.46
CA ASP A 57 -3.08 5.24 -6.44
C ASP A 57 -4.49 5.13 -5.80
N GLY A 58 -4.55 4.89 -4.48
CA GLY A 58 -5.80 4.74 -3.73
C GLY A 58 -6.52 3.42 -3.98
N LYS A 59 -5.81 2.39 -4.43
CA LYS A 59 -6.35 1.03 -4.64
C LYS A 59 -6.33 0.18 -3.37
N ILE A 60 -5.50 0.56 -2.40
CA ILE A 60 -5.33 -0.15 -1.13
C ILE A 60 -5.46 0.85 0.03
N GLU A 61 -6.29 0.47 0.99
CA GLU A 61 -6.52 1.20 2.25
C GLU A 61 -6.42 0.24 3.44
N PRO A 62 -6.05 0.74 4.63
CA PRO A 62 -6.03 -0.08 5.83
C PRO A 62 -7.46 -0.50 6.19
N VAL A 63 -7.65 -1.78 6.48
CA VAL A 63 -8.90 -2.26 7.07
C VAL A 63 -8.93 -1.83 8.53
N ILE A 64 -9.86 -0.95 8.88
CA ILE A 64 -10.11 -0.50 10.25
C ILE A 64 -11.40 -1.18 10.72
N PRO A 65 -11.36 -2.03 11.76
CA PRO A 65 -12.58 -2.64 12.29
C PRO A 65 -13.58 -1.57 12.78
N GLU A 66 -14.87 -1.81 12.57
CA GLU A 66 -15.93 -0.84 12.86
C GLU A 66 -15.93 -0.39 14.33
N GLU A 67 -15.54 -1.26 15.26
CA GLU A 67 -15.42 -0.95 16.69
C GLU A 67 -14.44 0.20 17.00
N TYR A 68 -13.55 0.56 16.07
CA TYR A 68 -12.59 1.67 16.19
C TYR A 68 -13.03 2.93 15.43
N LEU A 69 -14.18 2.94 14.75
CA LEU A 69 -14.64 4.07 13.94
C LEU A 69 -15.42 5.15 14.70
N GLY A 70 -15.77 4.91 15.98
CA GLY A 70 -16.38 5.90 16.87
C GLY A 70 -17.87 6.10 16.67
#